data_AF-A0AAU3LCP2-F1
#
_entry.id   AF-A0AAU3LCP2-F1
#
_cell.length_a   1.000
_cell.length_b   1.000
_cell.length_c   1.000
_cell.angle_alpha   90.00
_cell.angle_beta   90.00
_cell.angle_gamma   90.00
#
_symmetry.space_group_name_H-M   'P 1'
#
loop_
_entity.id
_entity.type
_entity.pdbx_description
1 polymer ?
#
loop_
_entity_poly.entity_id
_entity_poly.type
_entity_poly.pdbx_seq_one_letter_code
_entity_poly.pdbx_strand_id
1 'polypeptide(L)' 'MEDVAGRVGILRDVIGDYEDPAEAPGKRRKRAVAFLWPEGGGREWSVPPADVTRVVRP' A
#
# COMPACT_ATOMS: atom_id res chain seq x y z
N MET A 1 -4.00 6.60 7.38
CA MET A 1 -3.14 5.42 7.59
C MET A 1 -1.70 5.85 7.50
N GLU A 2 -0.80 5.19 8.22
CA GLU A 2 0.65 5.44 8.18
C GLU A 2 1.37 4.13 7.86
N ASP A 3 2.39 4.21 7.00
CA ASP A 3 3.28 3.08 6.71
C ASP A 3 4.54 3.07 7.60
N VAL A 4 5.34 2.00 7.50
CA VAL A 4 6.61 1.84 8.25
C VAL A 4 7.65 2.93 7.99
N ALA A 5 7.53 3.69 6.89
CA ALA A 5 8.40 4.82 6.58
C ALA A 5 7.84 6.15 7.14
N GLY A 6 6.75 6.12 7.92
CA GLY A 6 6.10 7.28 8.50
C GLY A 6 5.28 8.09 7.47
N ARG A 7 5.01 7.56 6.29
CA ARG A 7 4.21 8.26 5.28
C ARG A 7 2.73 8.08 5.58
N VAL A 8 2.01 9.20 5.64
CA VAL A 8 0.57 9.20 5.92
C VAL A 8 -0.22 9.31 4.62
N GLY A 9 -1.19 8.41 4.46
CA GLY A 9 -2.11 8.39 3.32
C GLY A 9 -3.48 7.81 3.66
N ILE A 10 -4.43 8.00 2.75
CA ILE A 10 -5.77 7.43 2.78
C ILE A 10 -5.70 6.02 2.20
N LEU A 11 -6.15 5.01 2.96
CA LEU A 11 -6.26 3.65 2.44
C LEU A 11 -7.35 3.60 1.38
N ARG A 12 -6.97 3.26 0.15
CA ARG A 12 -7.88 3.17 -0.99
C ARG A 12 -8.45 1.78 -1.20
N ASP A 13 -7.59 0.77 -1.07
CA ASP A 13 -7.97 -0.63 -1.25
C ASP A 13 -6.93 -1.57 -0.60
N VAL A 14 -7.35 -2.81 -0.34
CA VAL A 14 -6.51 -3.93 0.10
C VAL A 14 -6.82 -5.15 -0.76
N ILE A 15 -5.86 -5.55 -1.59
CA ILE A 15 -5.99 -6.71 -2.47
C ILE A 15 -5.14 -7.85 -1.91
N GLY A 16 -5.75 -9.00 -1.61
CA GLY A 16 -5.09 -10.13 -0.95
C GLY A 16 -4.14 -10.92 -1.84
N ASP A 17 -4.36 -10.90 -3.16
CA ASP A 17 -3.65 -11.72 -4.13
C ASP A 17 -3.12 -10.91 -5.32
N TYR A 18 -2.68 -9.68 -5.04
CA TYR A 18 -2.12 -8.78 -6.04
C TYR A 18 -0.83 -9.35 -6.65
N GLU A 19 -0.72 -9.24 -7.98
CA GLU A 19 0.48 -9.58 -8.75
C GLU A 19 1.06 -8.30 -9.35
N ASP A 20 2.32 -8.02 -9.05
CA ASP A 20 2.96 -6.78 -9.50
C ASP A 20 3.29 -6.84 -11.00
N PRO A 21 2.70 -5.98 -11.83
CA PRO A 21 2.93 -6.00 -13.26
C PRO A 21 4.37 -5.56 -13.63
N ALA A 22 5.07 -4.85 -12.74
CA ALA A 22 6.48 -4.48 -12.95
C ALA A 22 7.44 -5.66 -12.75
N GLU A 23 7.02 -6.71 -12.01
CA GLU A 23 7.79 -7.95 -11.94
C GLU A 23 7.67 -8.75 -13.24
N ALA A 24 8.74 -9.48 -13.59
CA ALA A 24 8.74 -10.33 -14.77
C ALA A 24 7.66 -11.43 -14.67
N PRO A 25 7.00 -11.84 -15.76
CA PRO A 25 5.87 -12.77 -15.72
C PRO A 25 6.11 -14.09 -14.96
N GLY A 26 7.32 -14.65 -15.03
CA GLY A 26 7.70 -15.87 -14.29
C GLY A 26 8.16 -15.64 -12.85
N LYS A 27 8.20 -14.40 -12.39
CA LYS A 27 8.63 -13.97 -11.05
C LYS A 27 7.50 -13.34 -10.24
N ARG A 28 6.44 -12.87 -10.91
CA ARG A 28 5.21 -12.38 -10.28
C ARG A 28 4.70 -13.39 -9.27
N ARG A 29 4.49 -12.92 -8.05
CA ARG A 29 3.90 -13.72 -6.98
C ARG A 29 2.74 -12.95 -6.39
N LYS A 30 1.63 -13.65 -6.21
CA LYS A 30 0.47 -13.15 -5.47
C LYS A 30 0.91 -12.77 -4.05
N ARG A 31 0.63 -11.53 -3.66
CA ARG A 31 0.88 -11.01 -2.31
C ARG A 31 -0.23 -10.06 -1.90
N ALA A 32 -0.48 -10.00 -0.59
CA ALA A 32 -1.39 -9.01 -0.05
C ALA A 32 -0.75 -7.62 -0.16
N VAL A 33 -1.50 -6.65 -0.68
CA VAL A 33 -1.04 -5.27 -0.90
C VAL A 33 -2.13 -4.29 -0.48
N ALA A 34 -1.73 -3.26 0.26
CA ALA A 34 -2.54 -2.09 0.56
C ALA A 34 -2.12 -0.93 -0.34
N PHE A 35 -3.08 -0.24 -0.93
CA PHE A 35 -2.87 0.94 -1.77
C PHE A 35 -3.22 2.20 -0.99
N LEU A 36 -2.27 3.13 -0.87
CA LEU A 36 -2.44 4.38 -0.15
C LEU A 36 -2.30 5.57 -1.07
N TRP A 37 -3.27 6.48 -0.95
CA TRP A 37 -3.26 7.77 -1.63
C TRP A 37 -2.80 8.88 -0.69
N PRO A 38 -1.87 9.76 -1.09
CA PRO A 38 -1.45 10.89 -0.25
C PRO A 38 -2.58 11.90 -0.05
N GLU A 39 -2.79 12.37 1.19
CA GLU A 39 -3.84 13.36 1.52
C GLU A 39 -3.65 14.70 0.77
N GLY A 40 -2.39 15.11 0.55
CA GLY A 40 -2.04 16.35 -0.16
C GLY A 40 -2.00 16.23 -1.68
N GLY A 41 -2.42 15.11 -2.26
CA GLY A 41 -2.19 14.79 -3.66
C GLY A 41 -0.75 14.31 -3.92
N GLY A 42 -0.52 13.73 -5.09
CA GLY A 42 0.75 13.10 -5.45
C GLY A 42 0.56 11.69 -5.99
N ARG A 43 1.61 10.88 -5.88
CA ARG A 43 1.63 9.52 -6.43
C ARG A 43 1.22 8.50 -5.37
N GLU A 44 0.24 7.68 -5.72
CA GLU A 44 -0.13 6.49 -4.96
C GLU A 44 1.09 5.58 -4.71
N TRP A 45 1.09 4.91 -3.57
CA TRP A 45 2.06 3.87 -3.30
C TRP A 45 1.39 2.64 -2.69
N SER A 46 2.07 1.51 -2.86
CA SER A 46 1.67 0.21 -2.32
C SER A 46 2.63 -0.25 -1.23
N VAL A 47 2.10 -0.92 -0.21
CA VAL A 47 2.86 -1.55 0.89
C VAL A 47 2.17 -2.84 1.32
N PRO A 48 2.86 -3.76 2.01
CA PRO A 48 2.21 -4.87 2.71
C PRO A 48 1.15 -4.34 3.69
N PRO A 49 -0.06 -4.93 3.75
CA PRO A 49 -1.11 -4.45 4.67
C PRO A 49 -0.70 -4.52 6.15
N ALA A 50 0.18 -5.46 6.50
CA ALA A 50 0.73 -5.59 7.85
C ALA A 50 1.61 -4.39 8.27
N ASP A 51 2.13 -3.65 7.29
CA ASP A 51 2.98 -2.47 7.50
C ASP A 51 2.14 -1.17 7.58
N VAL A 52 0.81 -1.27 7.54
CA VAL A 52 -0.11 -0.14 7.57
C VAL A 52 -0.80 -0.07 8.92
N THR A 53 -0.71 1.08 9.58
CA THR A 53 -1.40 1.34 10.84
C THR A 53 -2.41 2.48 10.70
N ARG A 54 -3.45 2.45 11.54
CA ARG A 54 -4.44 3.53 11.59
C ARG A 54 -3.90 4.68 12.42
N VAL A 55 -3.70 5.83 11.78
CA VAL A 55 -3.40 7.08 12.49
C VAL A 55 -4.65 7.53 13.23
N VAL A 56 -4.55 7.64 14.55
CA VAL A 56 -5.54 8.31 15.39
C VAL A 56 -4.93 9.66 15.75
N ARG A 57 -5.49 10.75 15.20
CA ARG A 57 -5.13 12.09 15.66
C ARG A 57 -5.90 12.38 16.96
N PRO A 58 -5.26 12.89 18.01
CA PRO A 58 -5.93 13.35 19.23
C PRO A 58 -6.85 14.55 18.96
#